data_AF-A0A8T3CLL5-F1
#
_entry.id   AF-A0A8T3CLL5-F1
#
_cell.length_a   1.000
_cell.length_b   1.000
_cell.length_c   1.000
_cell.angle_alpha   90.00
_cell.angle_beta   90.00
_cell.angle_gamma   90.00
#
_symmetry.space_group_name_H-M   'P 1'
#
loop_
_entity.id
_entity.type
_entity.pdbx_description
1 polymer ?
#
loop_
_entity_poly.entity_id
_entity_poly.type
_entity_poly.pdbx_seq_one_letter_code
_entity_poly.pdbx_strand_id
1 'polypeptide(L)'
;MPEEGEFYGKHGEPRKYDPTFKGPIHNRGCTDIICCILFILAILGYFAVGILAWSQGDPRKVIYPTDSRGQFCGQAGTPLEKKPFLFYFNIIKCASPLVLLEFQCPTTQICVEKCPSQYMTLLKAHALKNEDFNTYKSYCKDDVDISKLSVPEILKQGLCPAMLTPSKPFTRRCLPALGKKDGAVVVGNLTIFDDGFGTSSKAGRFPGGGQEG
;
A
#
# COMPACT_ATOMS: atom_id res chain seq x y z
N MET A 1 83.41 -0.80 11.80
CA MET A 1 82.61 -0.64 13.03
C MET A 1 82.59 0.85 13.37
N PRO A 2 81.47 1.45 13.81
CA PRO A 2 80.03 1.17 13.61
C PRO A 2 79.36 2.32 12.78
N GLU A 3 78.37 2.03 11.93
CA GLU A 3 76.91 2.21 12.13
C GLU A 3 76.43 3.64 12.37
N GLU A 4 75.75 4.23 11.36
CA GLU A 4 74.51 5.00 11.58
C GLU A 4 73.57 4.74 10.38
N GLY A 5 72.62 3.82 10.59
CA GLY A 5 71.56 3.57 9.63
C GLY A 5 70.49 4.65 9.71
N GLU A 6 70.17 5.29 8.59
CA GLU A 6 68.94 6.07 8.49
C GLU A 6 67.74 5.11 8.46
N PHE A 7 67.24 4.81 9.65
CA PHE A 7 66.00 4.09 9.86
C PHE A 7 64.83 4.99 9.42
N TYR A 8 64.37 4.82 8.18
CA TYR A 8 63.05 5.30 7.78
C TYR A 8 62.01 4.47 8.54
N GLY A 9 61.51 5.00 9.66
CA GLY A 9 60.36 4.45 10.34
C GLY A 9 59.21 4.23 9.34
N LYS A 10 58.35 3.26 9.64
CA LYS A 10 57.24 2.79 8.79
C LYS A 10 56.25 3.90 8.35
N HIS A 11 56.41 5.11 8.88
CA HIS A 11 55.75 6.34 8.49
C HIS A 11 56.82 7.43 8.38
N GLY A 12 57.09 7.92 7.16
CA GLY A 12 58.09 8.97 6.90
C GLY A 12 57.78 10.29 7.64
N GLU A 13 58.76 11.20 7.67
CA GLU A 13 58.65 12.46 8.43
C GLU A 13 57.39 13.26 8.07
N PRO A 14 56.67 13.83 9.06
CA PRO A 14 55.48 14.63 8.80
C PRO A 14 55.84 15.84 7.94
N ARG A 15 55.11 16.03 6.83
CA ARG A 15 55.26 17.17 5.92
C ARG A 15 55.15 18.48 6.71
N LYS A 16 56.25 19.23 6.80
CA LYS A 16 56.26 20.57 7.40
C LYS A 16 55.38 21.51 6.56
N TYR A 17 54.64 22.38 7.24
CA TYR A 17 53.77 23.37 6.60
C TYR A 17 54.62 24.26 5.68
N ASP A 18 54.38 24.14 4.37
CA ASP A 18 55.01 24.96 3.35
C ASP A 18 54.12 26.19 3.10
N PRO A 19 54.52 27.41 3.54
CA PRO A 19 53.74 28.62 3.34
C PRO A 19 53.62 29.03 1.86
N THR A 20 54.41 28.41 0.97
CA THR A 20 54.29 28.55 -0.49
C THR A 20 53.44 27.45 -1.14
N PHE A 21 52.96 26.46 -0.38
CA PHE A 21 52.00 25.47 -0.88
C PHE A 21 50.62 26.11 -1.09
N LYS A 22 50.48 26.72 -2.26
CA LYS A 22 49.17 26.99 -2.84
C LYS A 22 48.64 25.63 -3.23
N GLY A 23 47.74 25.07 -2.41
CA GLY A 23 47.11 23.78 -2.67
C GLY A 23 46.46 23.71 -4.06
N PRO A 24 45.84 22.58 -4.45
CA PRO A 24 45.25 22.36 -5.78
C PRO A 24 43.97 23.20 -6.02
N ILE A 25 44.11 24.51 -5.90
CA ILE A 25 43.08 25.56 -5.91
C ILE A 25 43.48 26.65 -6.92
N HIS A 26 44.73 26.68 -7.39
CA HIS A 26 45.27 27.77 -8.23
C HIS A 26 44.79 27.75 -9.71
N ASN A 27 44.07 26.71 -10.13
CA ASN A 27 43.48 26.60 -11.47
C ASN A 27 42.10 25.95 -11.44
N ARG A 28 41.24 26.35 -10.50
CA ARG A 28 39.81 26.05 -10.65
C ARG A 28 39.22 27.11 -11.58
N GLY A 29 39.25 26.83 -12.88
CA GLY A 29 38.44 27.58 -13.86
C GLY A 29 36.99 27.61 -13.39
N CYS A 30 36.22 28.62 -13.83
CA CYS A 30 34.84 28.91 -13.38
C CYS A 30 33.79 27.82 -13.73
N THR A 31 34.08 26.54 -13.49
CA THR A 31 33.12 25.44 -13.51
C THR A 31 32.00 25.65 -12.50
N ASP A 32 32.21 26.49 -11.49
CA ASP A 32 31.18 26.90 -10.52
C ASP A 32 30.02 27.65 -11.19
N ILE A 33 30.30 28.56 -12.14
CA ILE A 33 29.26 29.39 -12.79
C ILE A 33 28.31 28.54 -13.64
N ILE A 34 28.85 27.62 -14.44
CA ILE A 34 28.04 26.73 -15.28
C ILE A 34 27.19 25.79 -14.41
N CYS A 35 27.78 25.23 -13.35
CA CYS A 35 27.06 24.41 -12.38
C CYS A 35 25.96 25.20 -11.65
N CYS A 36 26.21 26.47 -11.27
CA CYS A 36 25.21 27.35 -10.67
C CYS A 36 24.04 27.62 -11.62
N ILE A 37 24.29 27.87 -12.91
CA ILE A 37 23.22 28.08 -13.90
C ILE A 37 22.37 26.82 -14.04
N LEU A 38 22.99 25.64 -14.17
CA LEU A 38 22.27 24.37 -14.25
C LEU A 38 21.45 24.09 -12.98
N PHE A 39 22.00 24.40 -11.80
CA PHE A 39 21.30 24.24 -10.52
C PHE A 39 20.07 25.16 -10.41
N ILE A 40 20.21 26.43 -10.81
CA ILE A 40 19.08 27.39 -10.82
C ILE A 40 18.01 26.93 -11.82
N LEU A 41 18.40 26.47 -13.02
CA LEU A 41 17.45 25.93 -14.00
C LEU A 41 16.72 24.68 -13.46
N ALA A 42 17.43 23.80 -12.76
CA ALA A 42 16.82 22.63 -12.13
C ALA A 42 15.82 23.03 -11.03
N ILE A 43 16.15 24.02 -10.20
CA ILE A 43 15.25 24.57 -9.19
C ILE A 43 14.00 25.18 -9.83
N LEU A 44 14.17 26.02 -10.86
CA LEU A 44 13.05 26.62 -11.58
C LEU A 44 12.15 25.56 -12.24
N GLY A 45 12.76 24.53 -12.83
CA GLY A 45 12.04 23.37 -13.37
C GLY A 45 11.26 22.62 -12.30
N TYR A 46 11.85 22.40 -11.12
CA TYR A 46 11.18 21.77 -9.98
C TYR A 46 9.97 22.58 -9.50
N PHE A 47 10.11 23.90 -9.37
CA PHE A 47 8.99 24.78 -9.02
C PHE A 47 7.89 24.76 -10.10
N ALA A 48 8.24 24.76 -11.38
CA ALA A 48 7.27 24.66 -12.46
C ALA A 48 6.47 23.36 -12.39
N VAL A 49 7.14 22.22 -12.20
CA VAL A 49 6.48 20.92 -12.01
C VAL A 49 5.61 20.92 -10.75
N GLY A 50 6.07 21.52 -9.65
CA GLY A 50 5.29 21.66 -8.42
C GLY A 50 4.00 22.46 -8.61
N ILE A 51 4.06 23.59 -9.31
CA ILE A 51 2.88 24.42 -9.63
C ILE A 51 1.91 23.67 -10.55
N LEU A 52 2.42 22.96 -11.57
CA LEU A 52 1.59 22.15 -12.45
C LEU A 52 0.90 21.02 -11.68
N ALA A 53 1.63 20.32 -10.81
CA ALA A 53 1.08 19.25 -9.98
C ALA A 53 0.01 19.76 -9.00
N TRP A 54 0.18 20.96 -8.44
CA TRP A 54 -0.81 21.55 -7.53
C TRP A 54 -2.03 22.11 -8.27
N SER A 55 -1.83 22.78 -9.41
CA SER A 55 -2.91 23.40 -10.17
C SER A 55 -3.80 22.38 -10.90
N GLN A 56 -3.23 21.25 -11.32
CA GLN A 56 -3.97 20.19 -12.01
C GLN A 56 -4.31 18.99 -11.11
N GLY A 57 -3.69 18.90 -9.92
CA GLY A 57 -3.94 17.83 -8.97
C GLY A 57 -5.24 18.05 -8.20
N ASP A 58 -6.14 17.08 -8.23
CA ASP A 58 -7.27 17.03 -7.29
C ASP A 58 -6.84 16.29 -6.00
N PRO A 59 -6.63 16.99 -4.86
CA PRO A 59 -6.23 16.35 -3.61
C PRO A 59 -7.28 15.37 -3.08
N ARG A 60 -8.53 15.46 -3.55
CA ARG A 60 -9.61 14.55 -3.14
C ARG A 60 -9.31 13.10 -3.53
N LYS A 61 -8.58 12.88 -4.63
CA LYS A 61 -8.20 11.53 -5.10
C LYS A 61 -7.25 10.82 -4.13
N VAL A 62 -6.53 11.56 -3.30
CA VAL A 62 -5.63 10.99 -2.27
C VAL A 62 -6.40 10.66 -0.99
N ILE A 63 -7.40 11.47 -0.65
CA ILE A 63 -8.15 11.37 0.62
C ILE A 63 -9.28 10.35 0.53
N TYR A 64 -10.01 10.34 -0.58
CA TYR A 64 -11.20 9.52 -0.77
C TYR A 64 -10.90 8.30 -1.63
N PRO A 65 -11.13 7.07 -1.12
CA PRO A 65 -11.03 5.89 -1.95
C PRO A 65 -12.14 5.87 -3.01
N THR A 66 -11.87 5.22 -4.14
CA THR A 66 -12.81 5.07 -5.25
C THR A 66 -13.28 3.63 -5.38
N ASP A 67 -14.57 3.43 -5.66
CA ASP A 67 -15.14 2.15 -6.08
C ASP A 67 -14.55 1.70 -7.44
N SER A 68 -14.76 0.45 -7.86
CA SER A 68 -14.50 -0.06 -9.21
C SER A 68 -15.17 0.77 -10.32
N ARG A 69 -16.25 1.49 -10.01
CA ARG A 69 -16.90 2.44 -10.95
C ARG A 69 -16.26 3.84 -10.97
N GLY A 70 -15.20 4.07 -10.21
CA GLY A 70 -14.54 5.38 -10.11
C GLY A 70 -15.27 6.41 -9.24
N GLN A 71 -16.29 5.99 -8.48
CA GLN A 71 -17.05 6.87 -7.58
C GLN A 71 -16.35 7.00 -6.22
N PHE A 72 -16.28 8.21 -5.67
CA PHE A 72 -15.67 8.46 -4.36
C PHE A 72 -16.55 8.02 -3.20
N CYS A 73 -15.99 7.21 -2.29
CA CYS A 73 -16.66 6.77 -1.06
C CYS A 73 -16.69 7.88 0.00
N GLY A 74 -17.87 8.28 0.48
CA GLY A 74 -18.00 9.21 1.60
C GLY A 74 -17.69 10.68 1.30
N GLN A 75 -17.66 11.07 0.03
CA GLN A 75 -17.50 12.46 -0.38
C GLN A 75 -18.87 13.14 -0.44
N ALA A 76 -18.98 14.34 0.14
CA ALA A 76 -20.22 15.12 0.12
C ALA A 76 -20.63 15.46 -1.32
N GLY A 77 -21.91 15.27 -1.64
CA GLY A 77 -22.47 15.52 -2.97
C GLY A 77 -22.25 14.40 -3.99
N THR A 78 -21.76 13.23 -3.57
CA THR A 78 -21.74 12.01 -4.40
C THR A 78 -22.86 11.05 -3.98
N PRO A 79 -23.31 10.12 -4.86
CA PRO A 79 -24.31 9.11 -4.48
C PRO A 79 -23.84 8.19 -3.33
N LEU A 80 -22.54 8.16 -3.05
CA LEU A 80 -21.91 7.30 -2.04
C LEU A 80 -21.48 8.08 -0.79
N GLU A 81 -22.05 9.28 -0.56
CA GLU A 81 -21.76 10.11 0.61
C GLU A 81 -21.97 9.38 1.95
N LYS A 82 -22.99 8.52 2.03
CA LYS A 82 -23.29 7.73 3.24
C LYS A 82 -22.45 6.45 3.37
N LYS A 83 -21.63 6.12 2.37
CA LYS A 83 -20.81 4.90 2.33
C LYS A 83 -19.32 5.28 2.34
N PRO A 84 -18.71 5.61 3.49
CA PRO A 84 -17.36 6.18 3.53
C PRO A 84 -16.22 5.17 3.46
N PHE A 85 -16.48 3.87 3.62
CA PHE A 85 -15.43 2.84 3.65
C PHE A 85 -15.36 2.07 2.34
N LEU A 86 -14.14 1.76 1.87
CA LEU A 86 -13.91 0.90 0.72
C LEU A 86 -13.75 -0.56 1.18
N PHE A 87 -14.55 -1.45 0.62
CA PHE A 87 -14.52 -2.89 0.88
C PHE A 87 -14.06 -3.66 -0.36
N TYR A 88 -13.19 -4.64 -0.17
CA TYR A 88 -12.66 -5.51 -1.23
C TYR A 88 -13.35 -6.87 -1.17
N PHE A 89 -13.85 -7.36 -2.31
CA PHE A 89 -14.49 -8.68 -2.34
C PHE A 89 -13.54 -9.83 -2.00
N ASN A 90 -12.26 -9.68 -2.37
CA ASN A 90 -11.20 -10.57 -1.94
C ASN A 90 -9.89 -9.77 -1.87
N ILE A 91 -9.45 -9.48 -0.65
CA ILE A 91 -8.21 -8.74 -0.41
C ILE A 91 -6.96 -9.61 -0.56
N ILE A 92 -7.09 -10.94 -0.48
CA ILE A 92 -5.95 -11.86 -0.63
C ILE A 92 -5.43 -11.82 -2.08
N LYS A 93 -6.32 -11.69 -3.06
CA LYS A 93 -5.94 -11.47 -4.46
C LYS A 93 -5.16 -10.15 -4.68
N CYS A 94 -5.37 -9.16 -3.81
CA CYS A 94 -4.63 -7.90 -3.84
C CYS A 94 -3.17 -8.05 -3.39
N ALA A 95 -2.80 -9.13 -2.69
CA ALA A 95 -1.42 -9.38 -2.25
C ALA A 95 -0.56 -10.10 -3.31
N SER A 96 -1.12 -10.37 -4.49
CA SER A 96 -0.38 -11.03 -5.57
C SER A 96 0.63 -10.07 -6.23
N PRO A 97 1.80 -10.56 -6.70
CA PRO A 97 2.81 -9.72 -7.34
C PRO A 97 2.30 -8.99 -8.59
N LEU A 98 1.23 -9.47 -9.21
CA LEU A 98 0.57 -8.85 -10.36
C LEU A 98 -0.01 -7.47 -10.04
N VAL A 99 -0.40 -7.23 -8.79
CA VAL A 99 -0.95 -5.93 -8.34
C VAL A 99 0.11 -4.84 -8.30
N LEU A 100 1.39 -5.22 -8.12
CA LEU A 100 2.52 -4.29 -8.25
C LEU A 100 2.74 -3.86 -9.71
N LEU A 101 2.27 -4.65 -10.67
CA LEU A 101 2.42 -4.36 -12.10
C LEU A 101 1.29 -3.46 -12.62
N GLU A 102 0.05 -3.67 -12.16
CA GLU A 102 -1.14 -2.97 -12.67
C GLU A 102 -1.61 -1.81 -11.77
N PHE A 103 -1.02 -1.64 -10.58
CA PHE A 103 -1.44 -0.68 -9.54
C PHE A 103 -2.93 -0.78 -9.13
N GLN A 104 -3.63 -1.82 -9.59
CA GLN A 104 -5.05 -2.06 -9.38
C GLN A 104 -5.26 -3.51 -8.93
N CYS A 105 -6.15 -3.70 -7.97
CA CYS A 105 -6.57 -5.04 -7.60
C CYS A 105 -7.51 -5.58 -8.67
N PRO A 106 -7.36 -6.83 -9.13
CA PRO A 106 -8.29 -7.46 -10.07
C PRO A 106 -9.64 -7.82 -9.42
N THR A 107 -9.89 -7.35 -8.21
CA THR A 107 -11.10 -7.65 -7.43
C THR A 107 -12.03 -6.45 -7.41
N THR A 108 -13.33 -6.73 -7.52
CA THR A 108 -14.36 -5.71 -7.33
C THR A 108 -14.22 -5.09 -5.96
N GLN A 109 -14.24 -3.75 -5.92
CA GLN A 109 -14.15 -2.94 -4.72
C GLN A 109 -15.37 -2.02 -4.67
N ILE A 110 -16.06 -2.01 -3.54
CA ILE A 110 -17.31 -1.25 -3.36
C ILE A 110 -17.24 -0.33 -2.15
N CYS A 111 -18.00 0.76 -2.17
CA CYS A 111 -18.18 1.60 -0.98
C CYS A 111 -19.26 1.02 -0.07
N VAL A 112 -18.99 0.96 1.24
CA VAL A 112 -19.91 0.46 2.29
C VAL A 112 -20.01 1.44 3.45
N GLU A 113 -21.14 1.39 4.17
CA GLU A 113 -21.38 2.23 5.36
C GLU A 113 -20.57 1.76 6.56
N LYS A 114 -20.44 0.44 6.74
CA LYS A 114 -19.72 -0.19 7.85
C LYS A 114 -18.93 -1.38 7.34
N CYS A 115 -17.76 -1.63 7.93
CA CYS A 115 -17.00 -2.84 7.64
C CYS A 115 -17.67 -4.06 8.28
N PRO A 116 -17.63 -5.23 7.62
CA PRO A 116 -18.21 -6.45 8.17
C PRO A 116 -17.49 -6.86 9.45
N SER A 117 -18.26 -7.07 10.53
CA SER A 117 -17.76 -7.47 11.84
C SER A 117 -17.81 -8.98 12.08
N GLN A 118 -18.61 -9.70 11.30
CA GLN A 118 -18.82 -11.14 11.44
C GLN A 118 -18.53 -11.86 10.12
N TYR A 119 -18.20 -13.15 10.25
CA TYR A 119 -17.99 -14.02 9.10
C TYR A 119 -19.34 -14.53 8.56
N MET A 120 -19.56 -14.37 7.25
CA MET A 120 -20.77 -14.86 6.58
C MET A 120 -20.45 -15.29 5.14
N THR A 121 -20.98 -16.42 4.68
CA THR A 121 -20.79 -16.88 3.29
C THR A 121 -22.02 -16.58 2.45
N LEU A 122 -21.81 -16.35 1.14
CA LEU A 122 -22.90 -16.13 0.18
C LEU A 122 -23.89 -17.29 0.17
N LEU A 123 -23.38 -18.53 0.27
CA LEU A 123 -24.20 -19.73 0.28
C LEU A 123 -25.15 -19.76 1.48
N LYS A 124 -24.67 -19.41 2.68
CA LYS A 124 -25.48 -19.36 3.90
C LYS A 124 -26.53 -18.24 3.84
N ALA A 125 -26.13 -17.06 3.38
CA ALA A 125 -27.05 -15.92 3.22
C ALA A 125 -28.15 -16.21 2.20
N HIS A 126 -27.80 -16.79 1.05
CA HIS A 126 -28.74 -17.11 -0.03
C HIS A 126 -29.67 -18.29 0.32
N ALA A 127 -29.17 -19.29 1.06
CA ALA A 127 -29.98 -20.44 1.49
C ALA A 127 -31.03 -20.06 2.54
N LEU A 128 -30.71 -19.13 3.45
CA LEU A 128 -31.59 -18.78 4.56
C LEU A 128 -32.70 -17.79 4.18
N LYS A 129 -32.55 -16.97 3.12
CA LYS A 129 -33.51 -15.93 2.68
C LYS A 129 -34.09 -15.06 3.83
N ASN A 130 -33.34 -14.92 4.93
CA ASN A 130 -33.76 -14.22 6.14
C ASN A 130 -33.24 -12.76 6.14
N GLU A 131 -33.46 -12.02 7.23
CA GLU A 131 -32.92 -10.67 7.45
C GLU A 131 -31.38 -10.59 7.24
N ASP A 132 -30.67 -11.68 7.49
CA ASP A 132 -29.23 -11.82 7.21
C ASP A 132 -28.88 -11.60 5.73
N PHE A 133 -29.78 -11.95 4.81
CA PHE A 133 -29.58 -11.73 3.37
C PHE A 133 -29.64 -10.25 3.02
N ASN A 134 -30.52 -9.48 3.65
CA ASN A 134 -30.59 -8.03 3.45
C ASN A 134 -29.31 -7.35 3.95
N THR A 135 -28.79 -7.80 5.09
CA THR A 135 -27.51 -7.34 5.63
C THR A 135 -26.35 -7.74 4.72
N TYR A 136 -26.38 -8.93 4.13
CA TYR A 136 -25.37 -9.35 3.16
C TYR A 136 -25.42 -8.54 1.86
N LYS A 137 -26.63 -8.22 1.38
CA LYS A 137 -26.87 -7.48 0.14
C LYS A 137 -26.22 -6.09 0.15
N SER A 138 -26.07 -5.45 1.31
CA SER A 138 -25.37 -4.15 1.39
C SER A 138 -23.88 -4.22 1.02
N TYR A 139 -23.30 -5.42 0.97
CA TYR A 139 -21.93 -5.67 0.54
C TYR A 139 -21.83 -6.19 -0.91
N CYS A 140 -22.92 -6.12 -1.66
CA CYS A 140 -22.96 -6.43 -3.09
C CYS A 140 -23.11 -5.15 -3.93
N LYS A 141 -22.95 -5.26 -5.25
CA LYS A 141 -23.26 -4.17 -6.18
C LYS A 141 -24.76 -3.85 -6.15
N ASP A 142 -25.09 -2.56 -6.10
CA ASP A 142 -26.47 -2.05 -6.02
C ASP A 142 -27.27 -2.28 -7.33
N ASP A 143 -26.63 -2.73 -8.41
CA ASP A 143 -27.20 -2.72 -9.77
C ASP A 143 -28.03 -3.98 -10.14
N VAL A 144 -28.14 -4.98 -9.26
CA VAL A 144 -28.77 -6.27 -9.61
C VAL A 144 -29.62 -6.89 -8.49
N ASP A 145 -30.77 -7.47 -8.87
CA ASP A 145 -31.63 -8.30 -8.02
C ASP A 145 -31.03 -9.69 -7.78
N ILE A 146 -30.06 -9.76 -6.85
CA ILE A 146 -29.32 -10.99 -6.50
C ILE A 146 -30.25 -12.15 -6.08
N SER A 147 -31.44 -11.86 -5.56
CA SER A 147 -32.42 -12.87 -5.11
C SER A 147 -33.00 -13.75 -6.22
N LYS A 148 -32.87 -13.35 -7.49
CA LYS A 148 -33.38 -14.09 -8.65
C LYS A 148 -32.29 -14.89 -9.37
N LEU A 149 -31.02 -14.68 -9.02
CA LEU A 149 -29.87 -15.33 -9.66
C LEU A 149 -29.39 -16.53 -8.85
N SER A 150 -28.72 -17.46 -9.52
CA SER A 150 -28.06 -18.58 -8.85
C SER A 150 -26.73 -18.14 -8.23
N VAL A 151 -26.33 -18.76 -7.12
CA VAL A 151 -25.03 -18.53 -6.45
C VAL A 151 -23.82 -18.58 -7.39
N PRO A 152 -23.69 -19.59 -8.29
CA PRO A 152 -22.56 -19.61 -9.22
C PRO A 152 -22.58 -18.45 -10.23
N GLU A 153 -23.75 -17.99 -10.67
CA GLU A 153 -23.90 -16.82 -11.54
C GLU A 153 -23.39 -15.55 -10.85
N ILE A 154 -23.78 -15.36 -9.59
CA ILE A 154 -23.41 -14.19 -8.76
C ILE A 154 -21.89 -14.08 -8.60
N LEU A 155 -21.22 -15.22 -8.37
CA LEU A 155 -19.78 -15.28 -8.22
C LEU A 155 -19.06 -15.08 -9.57
N LYS A 156 -19.55 -15.69 -10.64
CA LYS A 156 -18.98 -15.56 -11.99
C LYS A 156 -19.04 -14.11 -12.49
N GLN A 157 -20.13 -13.41 -12.19
CA GLN A 157 -20.33 -12.00 -12.57
C GLN A 157 -19.68 -11.02 -11.59
N GLY A 158 -19.14 -11.49 -10.45
CA GLY A 158 -18.52 -10.63 -9.44
C GLY A 158 -19.48 -9.58 -8.88
N LEU A 159 -20.74 -9.96 -8.65
CA LEU A 159 -21.79 -9.09 -8.12
C LEU A 159 -21.73 -8.98 -6.59
N CYS A 160 -21.35 -10.09 -5.93
CA CYS A 160 -21.17 -10.18 -4.49
C CYS A 160 -19.84 -10.88 -4.17
N PRO A 161 -19.28 -10.65 -2.97
CA PRO A 161 -18.19 -11.47 -2.46
C PRO A 161 -18.67 -12.93 -2.25
N ALA A 162 -17.73 -13.88 -2.16
CA ALA A 162 -18.05 -15.26 -1.79
C ALA A 162 -18.29 -15.41 -0.28
N MET A 163 -17.57 -14.61 0.50
CA MET A 163 -17.64 -14.53 1.94
C MET A 163 -17.33 -13.11 2.42
N LEU A 164 -17.89 -12.75 3.57
CA LEU A 164 -17.52 -11.57 4.33
C LEU A 164 -16.53 -11.99 5.40
N THR A 165 -15.34 -11.41 5.38
CA THR A 165 -14.32 -11.63 6.41
C THR A 165 -14.40 -10.50 7.43
N PRO A 166 -14.35 -10.79 8.75
CA PRO A 166 -14.33 -9.74 9.76
C PRO A 166 -13.15 -8.79 9.55
N SER A 167 -13.46 -7.50 9.47
CA SER A 167 -12.51 -6.45 9.11
C SER A 167 -12.68 -5.22 10.00
N LYS A 168 -11.61 -4.44 10.10
CA LYS A 168 -11.59 -3.16 10.81
C LYS A 168 -11.32 -2.03 9.84
N PRO A 169 -11.94 -0.86 10.05
CA PRO A 169 -11.65 0.32 9.24
C PRO A 169 -10.23 0.82 9.54
N PHE A 170 -9.42 0.95 8.49
CA PHE A 170 -8.10 1.59 8.51
C PHE A 170 -8.00 2.47 7.27
N THR A 171 -7.67 3.76 7.45
CA THR A 171 -7.57 4.74 6.34
C THR A 171 -8.75 4.72 5.35
N ARG A 172 -9.98 4.64 5.87
CA ARG A 172 -11.24 4.52 5.08
C ARG A 172 -11.34 3.25 4.21
N ARG A 173 -10.56 2.21 4.51
CA ARG A 173 -10.61 0.90 3.88
C ARG A 173 -10.93 -0.16 4.92
N CYS A 174 -11.70 -1.18 4.53
CA CYS A 174 -11.94 -2.34 5.37
C CYS A 174 -10.80 -3.33 5.17
N LEU A 175 -9.89 -3.37 6.14
CA LEU A 175 -8.80 -4.33 6.16
C LEU A 175 -9.15 -5.47 7.12
N PRO A 176 -8.87 -6.74 6.79
CA PRO A 176 -8.97 -7.83 7.74
C PRO A 176 -8.20 -7.45 9.01
N ALA A 177 -8.71 -7.80 10.18
CA ALA A 177 -8.07 -7.42 11.43
C ALA A 177 -6.73 -8.15 11.59
N LEU A 178 -5.65 -7.64 11.00
CA LEU A 178 -4.34 -8.28 11.09
C LEU A 178 -3.79 -8.10 12.51
N GLY A 179 -3.73 -9.19 13.27
CA GLY A 179 -3.02 -9.27 14.55
C GLY A 179 -1.72 -10.05 14.37
N LYS A 180 -0.84 -9.95 15.37
CA LYS A 180 0.37 -10.79 15.45
C LYS A 180 0.24 -11.65 16.70
N LYS A 181 0.19 -12.97 16.52
CA LYS A 181 0.22 -13.94 17.63
C LYS A 181 1.30 -14.97 17.32
N ASP A 182 2.30 -15.07 18.19
CA ASP A 182 3.41 -16.05 18.12
C ASP A 182 4.12 -16.12 16.75
N GLY A 183 4.42 -14.96 16.16
CA GLY A 183 5.18 -14.85 14.90
C GLY A 183 4.40 -15.20 13.62
N ALA A 184 3.10 -15.47 13.72
CA ALA A 184 2.19 -15.63 12.59
C ALA A 184 1.23 -14.43 12.47
N VAL A 185 0.88 -14.07 11.23
CA VAL A 185 -0.13 -13.04 10.94
C VAL A 185 -1.51 -13.64 11.20
N VAL A 186 -2.28 -13.14 12.16
CA VAL A 186 -3.65 -13.61 12.41
C VAL A 186 -4.66 -12.66 11.76
N VAL A 187 -5.74 -13.19 11.18
CA VAL A 187 -6.88 -12.38 10.70
C VAL A 187 -7.98 -12.42 11.78
N GLY A 188 -7.96 -11.47 12.70
CA GLY A 188 -8.73 -11.52 13.94
C GLY A 188 -7.98 -12.32 15.00
N ASN A 189 -8.60 -13.34 15.58
CA ASN A 189 -8.00 -14.23 16.59
C ASN A 189 -7.64 -15.64 16.07
N LEU A 190 -7.83 -15.88 14.77
CA LEU A 190 -7.66 -17.20 14.18
C LEU A 190 -6.36 -17.25 13.36
N THR A 191 -5.75 -18.43 13.29
CA THR A 191 -4.53 -18.70 12.51
C THR A 191 -4.83 -19.51 11.24
N ILE A 192 -6.07 -19.97 11.10
CA ILE A 192 -6.58 -20.83 10.02
C ILE A 192 -7.87 -20.22 9.50
N PHE A 193 -7.95 -19.97 8.19
CA PHE A 193 -9.13 -19.43 7.53
C PHE A 193 -9.48 -20.30 6.32
N ASP A 194 -10.77 -20.41 6.04
CA ASP A 194 -11.28 -21.07 4.84
C ASP A 194 -11.26 -20.05 3.70
N ASP A 195 -10.56 -20.37 2.62
CA ASP A 195 -10.38 -19.48 1.47
C ASP A 195 -11.61 -19.45 0.54
N GLY A 196 -12.67 -20.22 0.87
CA GLY A 196 -13.92 -20.27 0.11
C GLY A 196 -13.86 -21.22 -1.08
N PHE A 197 -12.77 -21.96 -1.21
CA PHE A 197 -12.58 -23.05 -2.16
C PHE A 197 -12.53 -24.43 -1.45
N GLY A 198 -12.91 -24.50 -0.17
CA GLY A 198 -12.88 -25.74 0.62
C GLY A 198 -11.47 -26.13 1.08
N THR A 199 -10.55 -25.17 1.11
CA THR A 199 -9.17 -25.36 1.56
C THR A 199 -8.89 -24.40 2.71
N SER A 200 -8.36 -24.94 3.81
CA SER A 200 -7.99 -24.16 4.99
C SER A 200 -6.54 -23.67 4.87
N SER A 201 -6.33 -22.37 4.68
CA SER A 201 -4.98 -21.79 4.61
C SER A 201 -4.50 -21.33 5.98
N LYS A 202 -3.26 -21.72 6.30
CA LYS A 202 -2.52 -21.19 7.46
C LYS A 202 -1.83 -19.89 7.07
N ALA A 203 -1.90 -18.90 7.94
CA ALA A 203 -1.15 -17.68 7.72
C ALA A 203 0.37 -17.93 7.72
N GLY A 204 1.06 -17.33 6.74
CA GLY A 204 2.50 -17.46 6.58
C GLY A 204 3.28 -16.96 7.82
N ARG A 205 4.29 -17.73 8.22
CA ARG A 205 5.26 -17.37 9.25
C ARG A 205 6.34 -16.49 8.62
N PHE A 206 6.58 -15.29 9.16
CA PHE A 206 7.78 -14.53 8.80
C PHE A 206 9.00 -15.20 9.43
N PRO A 207 10.11 -15.44 8.69
CA PRO A 207 11.38 -15.75 9.32
C PRO A 207 11.84 -14.54 10.12
N GLY A 208 11.87 -14.69 11.45
CA GLY A 208 12.30 -13.62 12.36
C GLY A 208 13.77 -13.29 12.17
N GLY A 209 14.07 -12.00 12.00
CA GLY A 209 15.39 -11.42 12.14
C GLY A 209 15.90 -11.54 13.59
N GLY A 210 17.22 -11.55 13.70
CA GLY A 210 17.98 -11.93 14.90
C GLY A 210 17.70 -11.10 16.14
N GLN A 211 17.88 -11.78 17.28
CA GLN A 211 18.00 -11.18 18.61
C GLN A 211 19.28 -10.34 18.68
N GLU A 212 19.15 -9.06 19.04
CA GLU A 212 20.21 -8.35 19.76
C GLU A 212 20.18 -8.80 21.22
N GLY A 213 21.34 -9.25 21.71
CA GLY A 213 21.67 -9.57 23.09
C GLY A 213 23.18 -9.59 23.23
#